data_AF-A0A953RNC2-F1
#
_entry.id   AF-A0A953RNC2-F1
#
_cell.length_a   1.000
_cell.length_b   1.000
_cell.length_c   1.000
_cell.angle_alpha   90.00
_cell.angle_beta   90.00
_cell.angle_gamma   90.00
#
_symmetry.space_group_name_H-M   'P 1'
#
loop_
_entity.id
_entity.type
_entity.pdbx_description
1 polymer ?
#
loop_
_entity_poly.entity_id
_entity_poly.type
_entity_poly.pdbx_seq_one_letter_code
_entity_poly.pdbx_strand_id
1 'polypeptide(L)'
;FDESFAANLQKLEGLSGEPLVRMIDFRGMFQLPAVGFIQLALNHTIHHRGQLSVYLRPMGAKVPSIYGESYDATQARLAKESKAS
;
A
#
# COMPACT_ATOMS: atom_id res chain seq x y z
N PHE A 1 -11.25 6.60 1.18
CA PHE A 1 -10.05 5.83 1.57
C PHE A 1 -9.45 6.43 2.84
N ASP A 2 -9.11 7.72 2.82
CA ASP A 2 -8.41 8.40 3.93
C ASP A 2 -9.11 8.27 5.28
N GLU A 3 -10.40 8.58 5.38
CA GLU A 3 -11.17 8.49 6.63
C GLU A 3 -11.19 7.06 7.19
N SER A 4 -11.51 6.07 6.34
CA SER A 4 -11.54 4.66 6.73
C SER A 4 -10.15 4.14 7.11
N PHE A 5 -9.09 4.61 6.45
CA PHE A 5 -7.72 4.20 6.74
C PHE A 5 -7.28 4.75 8.09
N ALA A 6 -7.47 6.05 8.34
CA ALA A 6 -7.10 6.69 9.60
C ALA A 6 -7.82 6.06 10.80
N ALA A 7 -9.14 5.85 10.69
CA ALA A 7 -9.93 5.23 11.75
C ALA A 7 -9.50 3.78 12.03
N ASN A 8 -9.11 3.01 11.01
CA ASN A 8 -8.67 1.64 11.18
C ASN A 8 -7.23 1.57 11.71
N LEU A 9 -6.33 2.46 11.28
CA LEU A 9 -4.97 2.54 11.78
C LEU A 9 -4.96 2.87 13.28
N GLN A 10 -5.74 3.88 13.70
CA GLN A 10 -5.85 4.25 15.12
C GLN A 10 -6.33 3.08 15.99
N LYS A 11 -7.27 2.26 15.49
CA LYS A 11 -7.71 1.05 16.18
C LYS A 11 -6.60 0.02 16.29
N LEU A 12 -5.83 -0.20 15.21
CA LEU A 12 -4.73 -1.16 15.19
C LEU A 12 -3.59 -0.75 16.14
N GLU A 13 -3.26 0.53 16.22
CA GLU A 13 -2.25 1.08 17.14
C GLU A 13 -2.63 0.85 18.61
N GLY A 14 -3.93 0.83 18.92
CA GLY A 14 -4.45 0.57 20.26
C GLY A 14 -4.58 -0.90 20.63
N LEU A 15 -4.30 -1.84 19.72
CA LEU A 15 -4.41 -3.27 20.00
C LEU A 15 -3.18 -3.80 20.74
N SER A 16 -3.42 -4.65 21.74
CA SER A 16 -2.38 -5.51 22.33
C SER A 16 -2.14 -6.76 21.48
N GLY A 17 -1.14 -7.58 21.83
CA GLY A 17 -0.78 -8.78 21.07
C GLY A 17 -1.84 -9.89 21.09
N GLU A 18 -2.64 -9.99 22.15
CA GLU A 18 -3.60 -11.09 22.34
C GLU A 18 -4.73 -11.10 21.28
N PRO A 19 -5.39 -9.97 20.95
CA PRO A 19 -6.30 -9.90 19.80
C PRO A 19 -5.69 -10.31 18.47
N LEU A 20 -4.39 -10.09 18.26
CA LEU A 20 -3.71 -10.34 16.97
C LEU A 20 -3.52 -11.83 16.67
N VAL A 21 -3.41 -12.67 17.70
CA VAL A 21 -3.25 -14.12 17.57
C VAL A 21 -4.57 -14.88 17.52
N ARG A 22 -5.70 -14.21 17.75
CA ARG A 22 -7.02 -14.84 17.69
C ARG A 22 -7.32 -15.35 16.29
N MET A 23 -7.69 -16.62 16.18
CA MET A 23 -8.16 -17.21 14.92
C MET A 23 -9.50 -16.60 14.51
N ILE A 24 -9.58 -16.15 13.26
CA ILE A 24 -10.78 -15.62 12.63
C ILE A 24 -11.16 -16.53 11.48
N ASP A 25 -12.42 -16.94 11.46
CA ASP A 25 -13.02 -17.67 10.36
C ASP A 25 -13.50 -16.71 9.27
N PHE A 26 -13.00 -16.90 8.06
CA PHE A 26 -13.44 -16.14 6.90
C PHE A 26 -14.59 -16.86 6.20
N ARG A 27 -15.80 -16.66 6.74
CA ARG A 27 -17.06 -17.12 6.14
C ARG A 27 -17.07 -18.64 5.82
N GLY A 28 -16.42 -19.45 6.64
CA GLY A 28 -16.30 -20.90 6.48
C GLY A 28 -15.32 -21.36 5.38
N MET A 29 -14.59 -20.45 4.74
CA MET A 29 -13.68 -20.79 3.65
C MET A 29 -12.29 -21.17 4.15
N PHE A 30 -11.72 -20.32 5.01
CA PHE A 30 -10.41 -20.51 5.60
C PHE A 30 -10.30 -19.73 6.91
N GLN A 31 -9.34 -20.11 7.74
CA GLN A 31 -9.08 -19.44 9.01
C GLN A 31 -7.64 -18.93 9.06
N LEU A 32 -7.46 -17.73 9.57
CA LEU A 32 -6.16 -17.14 9.85
C LEU A 32 -6.20 -16.44 11.21
N PRO A 33 -5.06 -16.32 11.92
CA PRO A 33 -5.00 -15.38 13.03
C PRO A 33 -5.29 -13.96 12.53
N ALA A 34 -5.79 -13.06 13.38
CA ALA A 34 -6.16 -11.71 12.98
C ALA A 34 -5.02 -10.95 12.27
N VAL A 35 -3.77 -11.15 12.73
CA VAL A 35 -2.57 -10.62 12.07
C VAL A 35 -2.39 -11.12 10.63
N GLY A 36 -2.82 -12.35 10.34
CA GLY A 36 -2.81 -12.91 8.99
C GLY A 36 -3.74 -12.17 8.03
N PHE A 37 -4.92 -11.74 8.50
CA PHE A 37 -5.82 -10.90 7.70
C PHE A 37 -5.26 -9.49 7.45
N ILE A 38 -4.57 -8.91 8.45
CA ILE A 38 -3.88 -7.63 8.27
C ILE A 38 -2.79 -7.77 7.19
N GLN A 39 -1.99 -8.83 7.25
CA GLN A 39 -0.97 -9.11 6.23
C GLN A 39 -1.59 -9.31 4.84
N LEU A 40 -2.72 -10.02 4.75
CA LEU A 40 -3.44 -10.22 3.49
C LEU A 40 -3.95 -8.89 2.92
N ALA A 41 -4.54 -8.02 3.75
CA ALA A 41 -5.00 -6.70 3.33
C ALA A 41 -3.85 -5.80 2.85
N LEU A 42 -2.69 -5.83 3.54
CA LEU A 42 -1.49 -5.12 3.13
C LEU A 42 -0.96 -5.61 1.77
N ASN A 43 -0.80 -6.92 1.61
CA ASN A 43 -0.31 -7.52 0.37
C ASN A 43 -1.27 -7.25 -0.80
N HIS A 44 -2.58 -7.32 -0.55
CA HIS A 44 -3.60 -7.00 -1.55
C HIS A 44 -3.52 -5.54 -2.00
N THR A 45 -3.34 -4.61 -1.05
CA THR A 45 -3.17 -3.18 -1.36
C THR A 45 -1.90 -2.92 -2.15
N ILE A 46 -0.80 -3.57 -1.78
CA ILE A 46 0.48 -3.51 -2.51
C ILE A 46 0.33 -4.01 -3.94
N HIS A 47 -0.32 -5.16 -4.13
CA HIS A 47 -0.56 -5.77 -5.43
C HIS A 47 -1.37 -4.84 -6.36
N HIS A 48 -2.51 -4.34 -5.89
CA HIS A 48 -3.35 -3.46 -6.71
C HIS A 48 -2.75 -2.08 -6.94
N ARG A 49 -1.93 -1.58 -6.01
CA ARG A 49 -1.13 -0.36 -6.26
C ARG A 49 -0.14 -0.57 -7.42
N GLY A 50 0.46 -1.76 -7.52
CA GLY A 50 1.27 -2.15 -8.68
C GLY A 50 0.46 -2.22 -9.97
N GLN A 51 -0.75 -2.78 -9.95
CA GLN A 51 -1.63 -2.76 -11.13
C GLN A 51 -2.00 -1.33 -11.56
N LEU A 52 -2.32 -0.46 -10.61
CA LEU A 52 -2.65 0.93 -10.89
C LEU A 52 -1.48 1.67 -11.55
N SER A 53 -0.24 1.43 -11.10
CA SER A 53 0.94 2.07 -11.70
C SER A 53 1.15 1.68 -13.16
N VAL A 54 0.78 0.45 -13.55
CA VAL A 54 0.78 0.00 -14.96
C VAL A 54 -0.24 0.78 -15.79
N TYR A 55 -1.41 1.11 -15.24
CA TYR A 55 -2.42 1.90 -15.95
C TYR A 55 -2.06 3.38 -16.10
N LEU A 56 -1.30 3.97 -15.17
CA LEU A 56 -0.92 5.39 -15.25
C LEU A 56 -0.17 5.73 -16.55
N ARG A 57 0.73 4.86 -16.98
CA ARG A 57 1.61 5.11 -18.14
C ARG A 57 0.86 5.25 -19.47
N PRO A 58 -0.02 4.31 -19.90
CA PRO A 58 -0.81 4.48 -21.12
C PRO A 58 -1.82 5.63 -21.02
N MET A 59 -2.21 6.05 -19.82
CA MET A 59 -3.06 7.23 -19.62
C MET A 59 -2.29 8.56 -19.65
N GLY A 60 -0.98 8.54 -19.94
CA GLY A 60 -0.14 9.73 -20.00
C GLY A 60 0.22 10.32 -18.63
N ALA A 61 -0.16 9.65 -17.54
CA ALA A 61 0.20 10.07 -16.19
C ALA A 61 1.62 9.59 -15.81
N LYS A 62 2.27 10.34 -14.92
CA LYS A 62 3.60 10.02 -14.39
C LYS A 62 3.49 9.00 -13.27
N VAL A 63 4.33 7.95 -13.32
CA VAL A 63 4.34 6.92 -12.27
C VAL A 63 5.14 7.44 -11.07
N PRO A 64 4.55 7.53 -9.86
CA PRO A 64 5.27 7.99 -8.68
C PRO A 64 6.30 6.96 -8.20
N SER A 65 7.27 7.42 -7.38
CA SER A 65 8.14 6.53 -6.61
C SER A 65 7.31 5.79 -5.56
N ILE A 66 7.45 4.45 -5.47
CA ILE A 66 6.66 3.62 -4.55
C ILE A 66 7.54 2.85 -3.55
N TYR A 67 8.58 2.16 -4.04
CA TYR A 67 9.54 1.39 -3.21
C TYR A 67 11.00 1.79 -3.47
N GLY A 68 11.18 2.91 -4.15
CA GLY A 68 12.41 3.36 -4.78
C GLY A 68 12.09 4.36 -5.88
N GLU A 69 13.12 4.97 -6.46
CA GLU A 69 12.94 5.97 -7.51
C GLU A 69 12.28 5.32 -8.75
N SER A 70 11.13 5.84 -9.18
CA SER A 70 10.55 5.45 -10.47
C SER A 70 11.29 6.15 -11.61
N TYR A 71 11.20 5.61 -12.83
CA TYR A 71 11.75 6.28 -14.01
C TYR A 71 11.27 7.73 -14.14
N ASP A 72 9.97 7.96 -13.96
CA ASP A 72 9.38 9.29 -14.08
C ASP A 72 9.88 10.25 -12.98
N ALA A 73 10.15 9.74 -11.77
CA ALA A 73 10.76 10.52 -10.70
C ALA A 73 12.24 10.84 -10.99
N THR A 74 13.01 9.87 -11.50
CA THR A 74 14.40 10.08 -11.93
C THR A 74 14.48 11.18 -12.99
N GLN A 75 13.63 11.12 -14.01
CA GLN A 75 13.60 12.14 -15.07
C GLN A 75 13.25 13.53 -14.52
N ALA A 76 12.29 13.62 -13.60
CA ALA A 76 11.91 14.88 -12.97
C ALA A 76 13.05 15.49 -12.14
N ARG A 77 13.83 14.67 -11.43
CA ARG A 77 15.00 15.11 -10.66
C ARG A 77 16.12 15.60 -11.58
N LEU A 78 16.50 14.82 -12.59
CA LEU A 78 17.54 15.20 -13.56
C LEU A 78 17.20 16.52 -14.29
N ALA A 79 15.93 16.71 -14.66
CA ALA A 79 15.47 17.94 -15.27
C ALA A 79 15.55 19.16 -14.33
N LYS A 80 15.39 18.98 -13.01
CA LYS A 80 15.59 20.04 -12.02
C LYS A 80 17.07 20.38 -11.84
N GLU A 81 17.93 19.36 -11.75
CA GLU A 81 19.38 19.52 -11.61
C GLU A 81 19.98 20.24 -12.81
N SER A 82 19.56 19.90 -14.04
CA SER A 82 20.01 20.57 -15.26
C SER A 82 19.56 22.03 -15.37
N LYS A 83 18.50 22.46 -14.67
CA LYS A 83 18.03 23.85 -14.66
C LYS A 83 18.69 24.70 -13.57
N ALA A 84 19.35 24.05 -12.62
CA ALA A 84 20.04 24.71 -11.51
C ALA A 84 21.53 24.95 -11.80
N SER A 85 22.05 24.38 -12.90
CA SER A 85 23.39 24.62 -13.45
C SER A 85 23.33 25.64 -14.59
#